data_AF-A0A6N3FQ65-F1
#
_entry.id   AF-A0A6N3FQ65-F1
#
_cell.length_a   1.000
_cell.length_b   1.000
_cell.length_c   1.000
_cell.angle_alpha   90.00
_cell.angle_beta   90.00
_cell.angle_gamma   90.00
#
_symmetry.space_group_name_H-M   'P 1'
#
loop_
_entity.id
_entity.type
_entity.pdbx_description
1 polymer ?
#
loop_
_entity_poly.entity_id
_entity_poly.type
_entity_poly.pdbx_seq_one_letter_code
_entity_poly.pdbx_strand_id
1 'polypeptide(L)'
;MSRQTSEYWEARIANSTWRKYNDIEKQSRDILQMYRKAAYDISAELYAIEKQICKDGFLDEALLNRYGRLKKINASFAKVLKGLEKSTTKEFFKKVSKGMQDNYKSIVGELGIDLNLPNLRFFEELAKEPWRGEDFSKRIWRNMDKLLVNLKNTLVSGMIRGKSITELAIELDNLMNQGFHNAHRLVRTETMHYLNAASLQAYQDCGVKYVQFWAALDERTCPQCGALHGRIFPIDKAPVLPIHANCRCCYLPVTDKDEIAKFLKMGNNGGIQSVNSSALSRLVNYAEQKYGIKNANLTGLDAKAVLGNFRTLNQLLKDYPQLDGYIKHMDLSRSGAMAAGPSKNFQRIKLTFNPDLFSDLSDFKKYCDDSVKQHFNPDGLTPENIIAHEFGHMIEAYLIKNNITGLHNRANAWRRCAIAEKIVRDAASQVTSGKPLDVLCMEISNYATTDFSETLAEAFLDYYANKKKAKELSLKIIEEVKKWL
;
A
#
# COMPACT_ATOMS: atom_id res chain seq x y z
N MET A 1 -29.90 -22.87 -2.26
CA MET A 1 -29.36 -21.58 -1.79
C MET A 1 -28.39 -21.08 -2.84
N SER A 2 -28.46 -19.80 -3.22
CA SER A 2 -27.48 -19.22 -4.14
C SER A 2 -26.07 -19.37 -3.55
N ARG A 3 -25.09 -19.60 -4.42
CA ARG A 3 -23.70 -19.78 -4.00
C ARG A 3 -23.18 -18.46 -3.40
N GLN A 4 -22.84 -18.47 -2.12
CA GLN A 4 -22.32 -17.28 -1.42
C GLN A 4 -20.81 -17.18 -1.68
N THR A 5 -20.44 -16.51 -2.77
CA THR A 5 -19.04 -16.35 -3.18
C THR A 5 -18.29 -15.35 -2.30
N SER A 6 -16.97 -15.27 -2.47
CA SER A 6 -16.15 -14.26 -1.78
C SER A 6 -16.61 -12.83 -2.07
N GLU A 7 -17.03 -12.52 -3.29
CA GLU A 7 -17.52 -11.19 -3.68
C GLU A 7 -18.84 -10.83 -2.97
N TYR A 8 -19.71 -11.84 -2.77
CA TYR A 8 -20.93 -11.66 -1.98
C TYR A 8 -20.61 -11.25 -0.54
N TRP A 9 -19.64 -11.92 0.09
CA TRP A 9 -19.21 -11.62 1.45
C TRP A 9 -18.38 -10.34 1.54
N GLU A 10 -17.59 -10.00 0.53
CA GLU A 10 -16.87 -8.73 0.47
C GLU A 10 -17.85 -7.54 0.52
N ALA A 11 -18.91 -7.59 -0.31
CA ALA A 11 -19.90 -6.53 -0.38
C ALA A 11 -20.63 -6.28 0.94
N ARG A 12 -20.86 -7.34 1.73
CA ARG A 12 -21.68 -7.33 2.95
C ARG A 12 -20.87 -7.19 4.23
N ILE A 13 -19.73 -7.88 4.31
CA ILE A 13 -18.91 -7.97 5.51
C ILE A 13 -17.68 -7.08 5.37
N ALA A 14 -16.78 -7.32 4.42
CA ALA A 14 -15.53 -6.56 4.32
C ALA A 14 -15.78 -5.05 4.19
N ASN A 15 -16.65 -4.65 3.26
CA ASN A 15 -17.04 -3.25 3.07
C ASN A 15 -17.72 -2.65 4.30
N SER A 16 -18.45 -3.45 5.08
CA SER A 16 -19.09 -3.00 6.32
C SER A 16 -18.05 -2.80 7.43
N THR A 17 -17.09 -3.73 7.56
CA THR A 17 -15.98 -3.61 8.50
C THR A 17 -15.07 -2.44 8.14
N TRP A 18 -14.73 -2.23 6.86
CA TRP A 18 -13.92 -1.10 6.42
C TRP A 18 -14.61 0.25 6.61
N ARG A 19 -15.94 0.33 6.43
CA ARG A 19 -16.70 1.55 6.77
C ARG A 19 -16.58 1.89 8.25
N LYS A 20 -16.79 0.92 9.14
CA LYS A 20 -16.64 1.10 10.59
C LYS A 20 -15.22 1.49 10.98
N TYR A 21 -14.23 0.84 10.38
CA TYR A 21 -12.82 1.21 10.54
C TYR A 21 -12.57 2.67 10.15
N ASN A 22 -13.04 3.09 8.98
CA ASN A 22 -12.87 4.46 8.48
C ASN A 22 -13.64 5.49 9.32
N ASP A 23 -14.79 5.14 9.87
CA ASP A 23 -15.56 6.06 10.74
C ASP A 23 -14.89 6.26 12.10
N ILE A 24 -14.30 5.20 12.67
CA ILE A 24 -13.42 5.30 13.84
C ILE A 24 -12.16 6.13 13.49
N GLU A 25 -11.63 5.98 12.27
CA GLU A 25 -10.50 6.78 11.79
C GLU A 25 -10.83 8.28 11.67
N LYS A 26 -11.98 8.65 11.10
CA LYS A 26 -12.39 10.07 10.99
C LYS A 26 -12.41 10.77 12.35
N GLN A 27 -12.70 10.01 13.41
CA GLN A 27 -12.71 10.47 14.80
C GLN A 27 -11.30 10.50 15.44
N SER A 28 -10.25 10.04 14.76
CA SER A 28 -8.84 10.23 15.16
C SER A 28 -8.42 11.71 15.14
N ARG A 29 -9.24 12.59 14.55
CA ARG A 29 -9.15 14.05 14.75
C ARG A 29 -9.22 14.43 16.23
N ASP A 30 -9.96 13.69 17.04
CA ASP A 30 -10.08 13.95 18.48
C ASP A 30 -8.72 13.72 19.18
N ILE A 31 -8.00 12.66 18.79
CA ILE A 31 -6.65 12.38 19.30
C ILE A 31 -5.70 13.50 18.88
N LEU A 32 -5.78 13.95 17.62
CA LEU A 32 -4.99 15.09 17.16
C LEU A 32 -5.26 16.35 17.99
N GLN A 33 -6.54 16.64 18.30
CA GLN A 33 -6.91 17.76 19.15
C GLN A 33 -6.38 17.60 20.58
N MET A 34 -6.43 16.40 21.15
CA MET A 34 -5.85 16.12 22.47
C MET A 34 -4.33 16.37 22.49
N TYR A 35 -3.61 15.94 21.44
CA TYR A 35 -2.17 16.18 21.31
C TYR A 35 -1.84 17.65 21.10
N ARG A 36 -2.61 18.37 20.28
CA ARG A 36 -2.46 19.83 20.09
C ARG A 36 -2.70 20.58 21.39
N LYS A 37 -3.73 20.19 22.16
CA LYS A 37 -3.98 20.75 23.48
C LYS A 37 -2.81 20.47 24.43
N ALA A 38 -2.30 19.25 24.44
CA ALA A 38 -1.14 18.91 25.26
C ALA A 38 0.12 19.71 24.88
N ALA A 39 0.36 19.92 23.58
CA ALA A 39 1.46 20.75 23.09
C ALA A 39 1.30 22.23 23.49
N TYR A 40 0.07 22.74 23.41
CA TYR A 40 -0.28 24.07 23.90
C TYR A 40 -0.04 24.20 25.41
N ASP A 41 -0.52 23.24 26.20
CA ASP A 41 -0.34 23.24 27.66
C ASP A 41 1.16 23.20 28.03
N ILE A 42 1.96 22.39 27.32
CA ILE A 42 3.43 22.33 27.46
C ILE A 42 4.07 23.69 27.14
N SER A 43 3.66 24.33 26.04
CA SER A 43 4.20 25.63 25.63
C SER A 43 3.82 26.73 26.60
N ALA A 44 2.57 26.75 27.08
CA ALA A 44 2.09 27.70 28.08
C ALA A 44 2.88 27.62 29.39
N GLU A 45 3.24 26.41 29.82
CA GLU A 45 4.09 26.18 31.00
C GLU A 45 5.51 26.72 30.80
N LEU A 46 6.08 26.59 29.60
CA LEU A 46 7.37 27.21 29.28
C LEU A 46 7.32 28.74 29.35
N TYR A 47 6.32 29.36 28.70
CA TYR A 47 6.18 30.82 28.68
C TYR A 47 5.83 31.42 30.06
N ALA A 48 5.05 30.69 30.88
CA ALA A 48 4.74 31.13 32.25
C ALA A 48 6.00 31.29 33.09
N ILE A 49 7.01 30.44 32.85
CA ILE A 49 8.28 30.47 33.57
C ILE A 49 9.19 31.58 33.05
N GLU A 50 9.20 31.86 31.74
CA GLU A 50 9.91 33.04 31.19
C GLU A 50 9.47 34.33 31.88
N LYS A 51 8.16 34.53 32.06
CA LYS A 51 7.60 35.68 32.77
C LYS A 51 8.01 35.77 34.24
N GLN A 52 8.29 34.64 34.89
CA GLN A 52 8.83 34.61 36.26
C GLN A 52 10.34 34.92 36.27
N ILE A 53 11.08 34.54 35.23
CA ILE A 53 12.53 34.80 35.10
C ILE A 53 12.84 36.30 34.97
N CYS A 54 12.02 37.05 34.22
CA CYS A 54 12.22 38.49 34.03
C CYS A 54 11.96 39.35 35.28
N LYS A 55 11.47 38.77 36.39
CA LYS A 55 11.13 39.52 37.63
C LYS A 55 12.20 39.48 38.73
N ASP A 56 13.07 38.46 38.80
CA ASP A 56 13.90 38.18 39.99
C ASP A 56 15.43 38.32 39.76
N GLY A 57 15.88 39.27 38.95
CA GLY A 57 17.26 39.31 38.46
C GLY A 57 18.38 39.33 39.52
N PHE A 58 19.01 38.17 39.82
CA PHE A 58 20.39 38.00 40.33
C PHE A 58 20.90 36.57 40.04
N LEU A 59 22.23 36.39 39.89
CA LEU A 59 22.85 35.34 39.04
C LEU A 59 23.48 34.11 39.73
N ASP A 60 23.46 33.95 41.07
CA ASP A 60 24.13 32.80 41.73
C ASP A 60 23.15 31.76 42.34
N GLU A 61 22.00 32.23 42.84
CA GLU A 61 20.83 31.39 43.19
C GLU A 61 20.19 30.72 41.94
N ALA A 62 20.60 31.16 40.76
CA ALA A 62 20.06 30.82 39.45
C ALA A 62 20.27 29.33 39.06
N LEU A 63 21.31 28.64 39.54
CA LEU A 63 21.57 27.23 39.18
C LEU A 63 20.68 26.24 39.96
N LEU A 64 20.56 26.42 41.28
CA LEU A 64 19.63 25.67 42.13
C LEU A 64 18.16 26.01 41.79
N ASN A 65 17.86 27.28 41.51
CA ASN A 65 16.56 27.68 40.96
C ASN A 65 16.31 27.07 39.57
N ARG A 66 17.28 27.03 38.67
CA ARG A 66 17.15 26.36 37.36
C ARG A 66 16.87 24.87 37.51
N TYR A 67 17.55 24.18 38.44
CA TYR A 67 17.31 22.76 38.69
C TYR A 67 15.93 22.49 39.31
N GLY A 68 15.54 23.27 40.32
CA GLY A 68 14.21 23.19 40.93
C GLY A 68 13.07 23.52 39.95
N ARG A 69 13.27 24.51 39.07
CA ARG A 69 12.33 24.90 38.01
C ARG A 69 12.25 23.84 36.90
N LEU A 70 13.38 23.30 36.47
CA LEU A 70 13.43 22.16 35.53
C LEU A 70 12.67 20.95 36.08
N LYS A 71 12.81 20.65 37.38
CA LYS A 71 12.03 19.60 38.03
C LYS A 71 10.52 19.87 37.97
N LYS A 72 10.09 21.12 38.17
CA LYS A 72 8.67 21.53 38.03
C LYS A 72 8.17 21.39 36.58
N ILE A 73 8.95 21.82 35.58
CA ILE A 73 8.57 21.66 34.16
C ILE A 73 8.44 20.18 33.80
N ASN A 74 9.45 19.38 34.17
CA ASN A 74 9.45 17.95 33.93
C ASN A 74 8.26 17.24 34.61
N ALA A 75 7.83 17.71 35.79
CA ALA A 75 6.64 17.22 36.47
C ALA A 75 5.34 17.65 35.75
N SER A 76 5.28 18.88 35.24
CA SER A 76 4.13 19.35 34.44
C SER A 76 4.00 18.56 33.14
N PHE A 77 5.09 18.33 32.40
CA PHE A 77 5.08 17.50 31.19
C PHE A 77 4.56 16.09 31.48
N ALA A 78 5.01 15.48 32.57
CA ALA A 78 4.53 14.16 32.99
C ALA A 78 3.04 14.18 33.32
N LYS A 79 2.54 15.24 33.98
CA LYS A 79 1.11 15.40 34.30
C LYS A 79 0.26 15.57 33.04
N VAL A 80 0.71 16.40 32.10
CA VAL A 80 0.03 16.62 30.81
C VAL A 80 -0.05 15.32 30.02
N LEU A 81 1.08 14.61 29.87
CA LEU A 81 1.11 13.34 29.15
C LEU A 81 0.30 12.24 29.83
N LYS A 82 0.25 12.20 31.17
CA LYS A 82 -0.63 11.27 31.91
C LYS A 82 -2.11 11.57 31.67
N GLY A 83 -2.50 12.84 31.61
CA GLY A 83 -3.86 13.24 31.25
C GLY A 83 -4.21 12.88 29.80
N LEU A 84 -3.25 13.07 28.89
CA LEU A 84 -3.37 12.69 27.48
C LEU A 84 -3.52 11.18 27.31
N GLU A 85 -2.72 10.38 28.02
CA GLU A 85 -2.83 8.92 28.04
C GLU A 85 -4.23 8.49 28.49
N LYS A 86 -4.67 8.93 29.68
CA LYS A 86 -5.97 8.56 30.24
C LYS A 86 -7.14 8.90 29.29
N SER A 87 -7.10 10.09 28.69
CA SER A 87 -8.15 10.54 27.75
C SER A 87 -8.12 9.76 26.44
N THR A 88 -6.93 9.52 25.87
CA THR A 88 -6.75 8.71 24.65
C THR A 88 -7.23 7.28 24.88
N THR A 89 -6.81 6.64 25.97
CA THR A 89 -7.16 5.26 26.34
C THR A 89 -8.67 5.12 26.53
N LYS A 90 -9.29 6.02 27.31
CA LYS A 90 -10.74 6.01 27.55
C LYS A 90 -11.54 6.14 26.25
N GLU A 91 -11.18 7.12 25.41
CA GLU A 91 -11.92 7.41 24.19
C GLU A 91 -11.76 6.30 23.15
N PHE A 92 -10.55 5.73 23.06
CA PHE A 92 -10.28 4.59 22.20
C PHE A 92 -11.12 3.38 22.57
N PHE A 93 -11.12 2.95 23.84
CA PHE A 93 -11.89 1.78 24.27
C PHE A 93 -13.40 1.97 24.07
N LYS A 94 -13.92 3.15 24.42
CA LYS A 94 -15.34 3.48 24.20
C LYS A 94 -15.74 3.30 22.74
N LYS A 95 -14.94 3.84 21.80
CA LYS A 95 -15.23 3.79 20.37
C LYS A 95 -15.04 2.39 19.79
N VAL A 96 -13.93 1.73 20.12
CA VAL A 96 -13.61 0.43 19.54
C VAL A 96 -14.55 -0.66 20.03
N SER A 97 -14.92 -0.69 21.32
CA SER A 97 -15.88 -1.66 21.84
C SER A 97 -17.26 -1.48 21.22
N LYS A 98 -17.68 -0.23 20.96
CA LYS A 98 -18.91 0.03 20.21
C LYS A 98 -18.80 -0.43 18.75
N GLY A 99 -17.70 -0.12 18.08
CA GLY A 99 -17.44 -0.57 16.71
C GLY A 99 -17.38 -2.09 16.57
N MET A 100 -16.80 -2.79 17.56
CA MET A 100 -16.79 -4.24 17.65
C MET A 100 -18.21 -4.80 17.78
N GLN A 101 -19.02 -4.26 18.69
CA GLN A 101 -20.42 -4.68 18.86
C GLN A 101 -21.21 -4.50 17.56
N ASP A 102 -21.07 -3.35 16.91
CA ASP A 102 -21.79 -3.05 15.68
C ASP A 102 -21.30 -3.95 14.51
N ASN A 103 -20.00 -4.27 14.47
CA ASN A 103 -19.43 -5.17 13.47
C ASN A 103 -19.91 -6.61 13.67
N TYR A 104 -19.89 -7.09 14.92
CA TYR A 104 -20.44 -8.39 15.32
C TYR A 104 -21.91 -8.50 14.93
N LYS A 105 -22.74 -7.53 15.33
CA LYS A 105 -24.18 -7.50 15.00
C LYS A 105 -24.43 -7.51 13.49
N SER A 106 -23.62 -6.76 12.74
CA SER A 106 -23.72 -6.75 11.26
C SER A 106 -23.45 -8.14 10.70
N ILE A 107 -22.38 -8.81 11.15
CA ILE A 107 -21.99 -10.13 10.67
C ILE A 107 -23.06 -11.19 10.99
N VAL A 108 -23.57 -11.20 12.22
CA VAL A 108 -24.66 -12.11 12.62
C VAL A 108 -25.90 -11.90 11.74
N GLY A 109 -26.29 -10.64 11.51
CA GLY A 109 -27.41 -10.29 10.64
C GLY A 109 -27.22 -10.75 9.19
N GLU A 110 -26.03 -10.57 8.63
CA GLU A 110 -25.71 -11.00 7.25
C GLU A 110 -25.64 -12.53 7.11
N LEU A 111 -25.28 -13.24 8.18
CA LEU A 111 -25.33 -14.71 8.22
C LEU A 111 -26.75 -15.25 8.44
N GLY A 112 -27.70 -14.40 8.84
CA GLY A 112 -29.10 -14.76 9.02
C GLY A 112 -29.35 -15.74 10.16
N ILE A 113 -28.48 -15.77 11.17
CA ILE A 113 -28.60 -16.66 12.34
C ILE A 113 -29.22 -15.89 13.50
N ASP A 114 -30.24 -16.46 14.11
CA ASP A 114 -30.85 -15.93 15.32
C ASP A 114 -29.98 -16.27 16.54
N LEU A 115 -29.33 -15.25 17.11
CA LEU A 115 -28.42 -15.38 18.25
C LEU A 115 -28.70 -14.28 19.28
N ASN A 116 -28.55 -14.64 20.56
CA ASN A 116 -28.51 -13.65 21.64
C ASN A 116 -27.23 -12.82 21.53
N LEU A 117 -27.39 -11.57 21.08
CA LEU A 117 -26.25 -10.67 20.86
C LEU A 117 -25.55 -10.31 22.19
N PRO A 118 -24.21 -10.39 22.26
CA PRO A 118 -23.47 -9.94 23.43
C PRO A 118 -23.70 -8.45 23.73
N ASN A 119 -23.73 -8.12 25.02
CA ASN A 119 -23.81 -6.73 25.47
C ASN A 119 -22.47 -6.00 25.27
N LEU A 120 -22.44 -4.68 25.47
CA LEU A 120 -21.23 -3.88 25.25
C LEU A 120 -20.05 -4.31 26.15
N ARG A 121 -20.33 -4.78 27.38
CA ARG A 121 -19.31 -5.18 28.34
C ARG A 121 -18.46 -6.35 27.83
N PHE A 122 -19.07 -7.30 27.11
CA PHE A 122 -18.32 -8.36 26.44
C PHE A 122 -17.23 -7.81 25.52
N PHE A 123 -17.55 -6.80 24.71
CA PHE A 123 -16.58 -6.18 23.79
C PHE A 123 -15.57 -5.27 24.49
N GLU A 124 -15.90 -4.73 25.67
CA GLU A 124 -14.93 -4.02 26.52
C GLU A 124 -13.93 -4.97 27.16
N GLU A 125 -14.35 -6.19 27.51
CA GLU A 125 -13.47 -7.24 28.03
C GLU A 125 -12.59 -7.81 26.91
N LEU A 126 -13.18 -8.14 25.75
CA LEU A 126 -12.44 -8.62 24.57
C LEU A 126 -11.39 -7.62 24.09
N ALA A 127 -11.67 -6.31 24.12
CA ALA A 127 -10.69 -5.29 23.73
C ALA A 127 -9.49 -5.20 24.71
N LYS A 128 -9.62 -5.66 25.95
CA LYS A 128 -8.55 -5.64 26.95
C LYS A 128 -7.62 -6.84 26.84
N GLU A 129 -7.96 -7.84 26.05
CA GLU A 129 -7.12 -9.02 25.89
C GLU A 129 -5.76 -8.65 25.29
N PRO A 130 -4.65 -9.08 25.91
CA PRO A 130 -3.33 -8.88 25.34
C PRO A 130 -3.18 -9.65 24.04
N TRP A 131 -2.68 -8.98 23.01
CA TRP A 131 -2.25 -9.64 21.77
C TRP A 131 -0.79 -9.28 21.49
N ARG A 132 -0.03 -10.14 20.81
CA ARG A 132 1.43 -9.96 20.59
C ARG A 132 2.19 -9.51 21.85
N GLY A 133 1.84 -10.09 23.00
CA GLY A 133 2.49 -9.88 24.30
C GLY A 133 1.94 -8.74 25.16
N GLU A 134 1.17 -7.79 24.62
CA GLU A 134 0.72 -6.60 25.37
C GLU A 134 -0.63 -6.06 24.92
N ASP A 135 -1.38 -5.49 25.86
CA ASP A 135 -2.60 -4.73 25.61
C ASP A 135 -2.34 -3.31 25.10
N PHE A 136 -3.38 -2.66 24.57
CA PHE A 136 -3.33 -1.30 24.05
C PHE A 136 -2.83 -0.27 25.08
N SER A 137 -3.28 -0.36 26.33
CA SER A 137 -2.95 0.61 27.39
C SER A 137 -1.45 0.62 27.69
N LYS A 138 -0.83 -0.57 27.74
CA LYS A 138 0.63 -0.68 27.93
C LYS A 138 1.41 -0.14 26.73
N ARG A 139 0.95 -0.41 25.51
CA ARG A 139 1.61 0.08 24.28
C ARG A 139 1.53 1.59 24.13
N ILE A 140 0.37 2.19 24.42
CA ILE A 140 0.23 3.65 24.38
C ILE A 140 1.06 4.30 25.49
N TRP A 141 1.08 3.72 26.69
CA TRP A 141 1.90 4.19 27.80
C TRP A 141 3.39 4.19 27.44
N ARG A 142 3.91 3.11 26.83
CA ARG A 142 5.30 3.05 26.35
C ARG A 142 5.63 4.15 25.34
N ASN A 143 4.71 4.45 24.43
CA ASN A 143 4.90 5.54 23.47
C ASN A 143 4.95 6.90 24.17
N MET A 144 4.09 7.11 25.19
CA MET A 144 4.07 8.32 25.99
C MET A 144 5.31 8.48 26.87
N ASP A 145 5.81 7.39 27.44
CA ASP A 145 7.05 7.40 28.23
C ASP A 145 8.26 7.78 27.38
N LYS A 146 8.38 7.21 26.17
CA LYS A 146 9.41 7.61 25.21
C LYS A 146 9.30 9.09 24.84
N LEU A 147 8.08 9.57 24.61
CA LEU A 147 7.83 10.98 24.33
C LEU A 147 8.24 11.86 25.52
N LEU A 148 7.87 11.48 26.74
CA LEU A 148 8.24 12.22 27.96
C LEU A 148 9.75 12.31 28.12
N VAL A 149 10.48 11.21 27.93
CA VAL A 149 11.95 11.21 27.96
C VAL A 149 12.53 12.18 26.93
N ASN A 150 12.02 12.14 25.70
CA ASN A 150 12.49 13.03 24.63
C ASN A 150 12.19 14.50 24.90
N LEU A 151 11.00 14.83 25.44
CA LEU A 151 10.63 16.20 25.83
C LEU A 151 11.56 16.71 26.94
N LYS A 152 11.81 15.91 27.98
CA LYS A 152 12.72 16.25 29.07
C LYS A 152 14.14 16.50 28.57
N ASN A 153 14.66 15.61 27.72
CA ASN A 153 16.01 15.72 27.18
C ASN A 153 16.16 16.95 26.27
N THR A 154 15.16 17.24 25.45
CA THR A 154 15.16 18.40 24.54
C THR A 154 15.12 19.71 25.33
N LEU A 155 14.29 19.77 26.36
CA LEU A 155 14.26 20.90 27.29
C LEU A 155 15.62 21.12 27.95
N VAL A 156 16.20 20.09 28.55
CA VAL A 156 17.52 20.17 29.21
C VAL A 156 18.61 20.61 28.22
N SER A 157 18.69 19.95 27.07
CA SER A 157 19.72 20.25 26.08
C SER A 157 19.56 21.65 25.48
N GLY A 158 18.33 22.11 25.22
CA GLY A 158 18.11 23.44 24.67
C GLY A 158 18.45 24.54 25.67
N MET A 159 18.12 24.35 26.96
CA MET A 159 18.54 25.26 28.02
C MET A 159 20.06 25.33 28.19
N ILE A 160 20.76 24.19 28.17
CA ILE A 160 22.23 24.15 28.25
C ILE A 160 22.88 24.90 27.08
N ARG A 161 22.27 24.79 25.89
CA ARG A 161 22.74 25.45 24.65
C ARG A 161 22.30 26.92 24.55
N GLY A 162 21.58 27.46 25.54
CA GLY A 162 21.12 28.84 25.53
C GLY A 162 20.05 29.15 24.48
N LYS A 163 19.26 28.16 24.05
CA LYS A 163 18.14 28.38 23.12
C LYS A 163 17.09 29.30 23.73
N SER A 164 16.49 30.13 22.90
CA SER A 164 15.33 30.93 23.29
C SER A 164 14.13 30.05 23.63
N ILE A 165 13.20 30.59 24.43
CA ILE A 165 11.96 29.89 24.79
C ILE A 165 11.11 29.59 23.55
N THR A 166 11.11 30.48 22.56
CA THR A 166 10.40 30.28 21.29
C THR A 166 10.98 29.10 20.50
N GLU A 167 12.31 28.99 20.38
CA GLU A 167 12.95 27.84 19.73
C GLU A 167 12.63 26.53 20.45
N LEU A 168 12.70 26.53 21.79
CA LEU A 168 12.33 25.39 22.61
C LEU A 168 10.86 24.98 22.41
N ALA A 169 9.94 25.94 22.38
CA ALA A 169 8.52 25.67 22.16
C ALA A 169 8.28 24.99 20.79
N ILE A 170 8.94 25.46 19.74
CA ILE A 170 8.87 24.86 18.39
C ILE A 170 9.40 23.41 18.40
N GLU A 171 10.53 23.16 19.06
CA GLU A 171 11.10 21.81 19.13
C GLU A 171 10.22 20.83 19.91
N LEU A 172 9.64 21.27 21.03
CA LEU A 172 8.71 20.46 21.79
C LEU A 172 7.41 20.20 21.03
N ASP A 173 6.88 21.18 20.30
CA ASP A 173 5.69 20.99 19.46
C ASP A 173 5.94 19.95 18.35
N ASN A 174 7.11 20.01 17.71
CA ASN A 174 7.52 19.00 16.72
C ASN A 174 7.60 17.59 17.32
N LEU A 175 8.09 17.45 18.56
CA LEU A 175 8.11 16.17 19.28
C LEU A 175 6.70 15.69 19.62
N MET A 176 5.81 16.58 20.03
CA MET A 176 4.41 16.25 20.28
C MET A 176 3.72 15.76 19.00
N ASN A 177 4.02 16.37 17.84
CA ASN A 177 3.50 15.93 16.55
C ASN A 177 4.03 14.53 16.17
N GLN A 178 5.31 14.23 16.43
CA GLN A 178 5.85 12.87 16.26
C GLN A 178 5.18 11.86 17.19
N GLY A 179 4.93 12.25 18.45
CA GLY A 179 4.16 11.46 19.41
C GLY A 179 2.76 11.12 18.90
N PHE A 180 2.07 12.12 18.35
CA PHE A 180 0.77 11.94 17.71
C PHE A 180 0.82 10.92 16.57
N HIS A 181 1.79 11.03 15.65
CA HIS A 181 1.91 10.08 14.53
C HIS A 181 2.12 8.63 15.00
N ASN A 182 2.89 8.43 16.06
CA ASN A 182 3.12 7.11 16.65
C ASN A 182 1.85 6.55 17.31
N ALA A 183 1.14 7.37 18.09
CA ALA A 183 -0.13 6.99 18.70
C ALA A 183 -1.21 6.71 17.66
N HIS A 184 -1.30 7.53 16.60
CA HIS A 184 -2.24 7.35 15.51
C HIS A 184 -1.99 6.03 14.76
N ARG A 185 -0.73 5.70 14.45
CA ARG A 185 -0.37 4.40 13.86
C ARG A 185 -0.79 3.24 14.74
N LEU A 186 -0.58 3.35 16.06
CA LEU A 186 -0.98 2.33 17.04
C LEU A 186 -2.50 2.16 17.03
N VAL A 187 -3.25 3.24 17.25
CA VAL A 187 -4.73 3.25 17.25
C VAL A 187 -5.29 2.59 15.99
N ARG A 188 -4.79 2.96 14.80
CA ARG A 188 -5.22 2.36 13.53
C ARG A 188 -4.99 0.85 13.48
N THR A 189 -3.86 0.40 13.99
CA THR A 189 -3.50 -1.02 13.99
C THR A 189 -4.39 -1.79 14.96
N GLU A 190 -4.63 -1.22 16.13
CA GLU A 190 -5.43 -1.80 17.21
C GLU A 190 -6.91 -1.85 16.85
N THR A 191 -7.47 -0.79 16.25
CA THR A 191 -8.85 -0.79 15.74
C THR A 191 -9.09 -1.95 14.77
N MET A 192 -8.18 -2.19 13.82
CA MET A 192 -8.35 -3.29 12.88
C MET A 192 -8.19 -4.66 13.56
N HIS A 193 -7.33 -4.77 14.58
CA HIS A 193 -7.21 -5.99 15.37
C HIS A 193 -8.55 -6.33 16.04
N TYR A 194 -9.09 -5.38 16.80
CA TYR A 194 -10.28 -5.58 17.58
C TYR A 194 -11.54 -5.81 16.72
N LEU A 195 -11.67 -5.12 15.59
CA LEU A 195 -12.75 -5.39 14.64
C LEU A 195 -12.68 -6.83 14.08
N ASN A 196 -11.47 -7.34 13.79
CA ASN A 196 -11.28 -8.71 13.33
C ASN A 196 -11.50 -9.74 14.45
N ALA A 197 -11.10 -9.44 15.68
CA ALA A 197 -11.40 -10.29 16.83
C ALA A 197 -12.92 -10.44 17.02
N ALA A 198 -13.67 -9.33 16.93
CA ALA A 198 -15.12 -9.36 16.97
C ALA A 198 -15.73 -10.11 15.78
N SER A 199 -15.16 -10.00 14.57
CA SER A 199 -15.58 -10.78 13.40
C SER A 199 -15.37 -12.27 13.61
N LEU A 200 -14.20 -12.69 14.09
CA LEU A 200 -13.88 -14.09 14.37
C LEU A 200 -14.80 -14.66 15.46
N GLN A 201 -15.08 -13.90 16.51
CA GLN A 201 -16.05 -14.31 17.53
C GLN A 201 -17.45 -14.50 16.94
N ALA A 202 -17.92 -13.56 16.12
CA ALA A 202 -19.22 -13.68 15.45
C ALA A 202 -19.28 -14.93 14.56
N TYR A 203 -18.21 -15.22 13.82
CA TYR A 203 -18.13 -16.44 13.01
C TYR A 203 -18.17 -17.71 13.86
N GLN A 204 -17.45 -17.75 14.97
CA GLN A 204 -17.46 -18.89 15.89
C GLN A 204 -18.85 -19.13 16.47
N ASP A 205 -19.52 -18.08 16.94
CA ASP A 205 -20.87 -18.14 17.53
C ASP A 205 -21.92 -18.56 16.48
N CYS A 206 -21.73 -18.13 15.23
CA CYS A 206 -22.52 -18.54 14.07
C CYS A 206 -22.17 -19.94 13.53
N GLY A 207 -21.24 -20.68 14.16
CA GLY A 207 -20.87 -22.03 13.75
C GLY A 207 -19.97 -22.11 12.51
N VAL A 208 -19.45 -20.99 12.01
CA VAL A 208 -18.51 -20.95 10.88
C VAL A 208 -17.18 -21.59 11.30
N LYS A 209 -16.72 -22.57 10.52
CA LYS A 209 -15.48 -23.34 10.81
C LYS A 209 -14.27 -22.88 10.01
N TYR A 210 -14.50 -22.20 8.89
CA TYR A 210 -13.47 -21.76 7.97
C TYR A 210 -13.67 -20.29 7.63
N VAL A 211 -12.56 -19.57 7.59
CA VAL A 211 -12.54 -18.16 7.23
C VAL A 211 -11.57 -17.95 6.08
N GLN A 212 -11.89 -16.99 5.24
CA GLN A 212 -11.04 -16.56 4.15
C GLN A 212 -10.36 -15.26 4.53
N PHE A 213 -9.03 -15.22 4.43
CA PHE A 213 -8.28 -13.98 4.61
C PHE A 213 -8.56 -13.05 3.43
N TRP A 214 -9.01 -11.84 3.73
CA TRP A 214 -9.41 -10.86 2.73
C TRP A 214 -8.60 -9.58 2.86
N ALA A 215 -7.67 -9.38 1.95
CA ALA A 215 -6.91 -8.14 1.88
C ALA A 215 -7.77 -6.98 1.35
N ALA A 216 -7.59 -5.79 1.91
CA ALA A 216 -8.07 -4.56 1.28
C ALA A 216 -7.24 -4.31 0.02
N LEU A 217 -7.81 -4.60 -1.16
CA LEU A 217 -7.15 -4.51 -2.46
C LEU A 217 -7.19 -3.07 -3.01
N ASP A 218 -6.16 -2.30 -2.71
CA ASP A 218 -5.95 -0.96 -3.25
C ASP A 218 -4.45 -0.67 -3.40
N GLU A 219 -4.09 0.57 -3.75
CA GLU A 219 -2.69 0.98 -3.96
C GLU A 219 -1.79 0.79 -2.73
N ARG A 220 -2.37 0.52 -1.55
CA ARG A 220 -1.67 0.36 -0.27
C ARG A 220 -1.54 -1.11 0.16
N THR A 221 -2.03 -2.06 -0.64
CA THR A 221 -1.91 -3.49 -0.30
C THR A 221 -0.46 -3.94 -0.33
N CYS A 222 0.08 -4.32 0.82
CA CYS A 222 1.45 -4.80 0.90
C CYS A 222 1.58 -6.25 0.36
N PRO A 223 2.81 -6.71 0.01
CA PRO A 223 3.04 -8.07 -0.48
C PRO A 223 2.55 -9.16 0.47
N GLN A 224 2.74 -8.99 1.77
CA GLN A 224 2.36 -9.98 2.77
C GLN A 224 0.84 -10.17 2.83
N CYS A 225 0.08 -9.08 2.74
CA CYS A 225 -1.39 -9.10 2.70
C CYS A 225 -1.92 -9.66 1.38
N GLY A 226 -1.38 -9.20 0.24
CA GLY A 226 -1.78 -9.70 -1.07
C GLY A 226 -1.52 -11.20 -1.23
N ALA A 227 -0.40 -11.71 -0.67
CA ALA A 227 -0.09 -13.12 -0.70
C ALA A 227 -1.08 -13.98 0.11
N LEU A 228 -1.71 -13.41 1.14
CA LEU A 228 -2.70 -14.10 1.97
C LEU A 228 -4.14 -13.91 1.47
N HIS A 229 -4.38 -12.96 0.57
CA HIS A 229 -5.72 -12.68 0.04
C HIS A 229 -6.35 -13.94 -0.59
N GLY A 230 -7.62 -14.17 -0.27
CA GLY A 230 -8.42 -15.30 -0.75
C GLY A 230 -8.07 -16.65 -0.12
N ARG A 231 -7.04 -16.74 0.74
CA ARG A 231 -6.67 -18.01 1.38
C ARG A 231 -7.66 -18.40 2.47
N ILE A 232 -8.08 -19.66 2.44
CA ILE A 232 -8.96 -20.25 3.44
C ILE A 232 -8.13 -20.84 4.58
N PHE A 233 -8.56 -20.58 5.81
CA PHE A 233 -7.98 -21.12 7.02
C PHE A 233 -9.09 -21.74 7.87
N PRO A 234 -8.82 -22.85 8.58
CA PRO A 234 -9.57 -23.19 9.78
C PRO A 234 -9.60 -21.97 10.71
N ILE A 235 -10.76 -21.66 11.27
CA ILE A 235 -10.96 -20.42 12.05
C ILE A 235 -10.01 -20.31 13.25
N ASP A 236 -9.63 -21.43 13.85
CA ASP A 236 -8.68 -21.58 14.95
C ASP A 236 -7.21 -21.45 14.51
N LYS A 237 -6.93 -21.61 13.22
CA LYS A 237 -5.57 -21.53 12.63
C LYS A 237 -5.38 -20.29 11.75
N ALA A 238 -6.36 -19.40 11.69
CA ALA A 238 -6.26 -18.17 10.94
C ALA A 238 -5.18 -17.24 11.55
N PRO A 239 -4.37 -16.55 10.74
CA PRO A 239 -3.34 -15.67 11.26
C PRO A 239 -3.94 -14.52 12.09
N VAL A 240 -3.27 -14.07 13.14
CA VAL A 240 -3.78 -12.92 13.91
C VAL A 240 -3.63 -11.64 13.08
N LEU A 241 -4.76 -11.04 12.71
CA LEU A 241 -4.82 -9.74 12.06
C LEU A 241 -4.78 -8.62 13.10
N PRO A 242 -4.15 -7.48 12.78
CA PRO A 242 -3.39 -7.17 11.57
C PRO A 242 -2.01 -7.83 11.55
N ILE A 243 -1.54 -8.24 10.36
CA ILE A 243 -0.19 -8.83 10.22
C ILE A 243 0.93 -7.79 10.31
N HIS A 244 0.69 -6.52 9.95
CA HIS A 244 1.63 -5.41 10.05
C HIS A 244 0.93 -4.11 10.49
N ALA A 245 1.70 -3.07 10.84
CA ALA A 245 1.14 -1.76 11.18
C ALA A 245 0.32 -1.18 10.02
N ASN A 246 -0.80 -0.51 10.32
CA ASN A 246 -1.74 0.08 9.35
C ASN A 246 -2.42 -0.92 8.38
N CYS A 247 -2.33 -2.22 8.63
CA CYS A 247 -3.06 -3.21 7.85
C CYS A 247 -4.57 -3.03 8.00
N ARG A 248 -5.32 -3.23 6.92
CA ARG A 248 -6.80 -3.16 6.85
C ARG A 248 -7.43 -4.48 6.44
N CYS A 249 -6.67 -5.57 6.42
CA CYS A 249 -7.22 -6.87 6.04
C CYS A 249 -8.28 -7.32 7.04
N CYS A 250 -9.23 -8.09 6.55
CA CYS A 250 -10.30 -8.68 7.36
C CYS A 250 -10.51 -10.15 7.01
N TYR A 251 -11.47 -10.77 7.71
CA TYR A 251 -11.92 -12.13 7.41
C TYR A 251 -13.29 -12.12 6.74
N LEU A 252 -13.49 -13.06 5.82
CA LEU A 252 -14.80 -13.43 5.31
C LEU A 252 -15.16 -14.84 5.79
N PRO A 253 -16.44 -15.14 6.07
CA PRO A 253 -16.86 -16.49 6.41
C PRO A 253 -16.87 -17.36 5.14
N VAL A 254 -16.46 -18.63 5.27
CA VAL A 254 -16.66 -19.63 4.22
C VAL A 254 -17.80 -20.54 4.66
N THR A 255 -18.96 -20.38 4.04
CA THR A 255 -20.20 -21.12 4.34
C THR A 255 -20.54 -22.17 3.28
N ASP A 256 -19.94 -22.08 2.09
CA ASP A 256 -20.17 -23.01 0.98
C ASP A 256 -19.52 -24.39 1.27
N LYS A 257 -20.35 -25.43 1.36
CA LYS A 257 -19.93 -26.81 1.62
C LYS A 257 -19.00 -27.36 0.55
N ASP A 258 -19.19 -26.96 -0.71
CA ASP A 258 -18.34 -27.43 -1.82
C ASP A 258 -16.95 -26.79 -1.77
N GLU A 259 -16.86 -25.52 -1.34
CA GLU A 259 -15.57 -24.86 -1.12
C GLU A 259 -14.82 -25.43 0.07
N ILE A 260 -15.53 -25.70 1.16
CA ILE A 260 -14.97 -26.40 2.33
C ILE A 260 -14.50 -27.80 1.93
N ALA A 261 -15.31 -28.55 1.17
CA ALA A 261 -14.95 -29.89 0.72
C ALA A 261 -13.74 -29.87 -0.23
N LYS A 262 -13.62 -28.89 -1.13
CA LYS A 262 -12.43 -28.68 -1.97
C LYS A 262 -11.20 -28.42 -1.12
N PHE A 263 -11.30 -27.53 -0.13
CA PHE A 263 -10.22 -27.25 0.81
C PHE A 263 -9.79 -28.50 1.58
N LEU A 264 -10.74 -29.28 2.10
CA LEU A 264 -10.47 -30.52 2.84
C LEU A 264 -9.85 -31.60 1.96
N LYS A 265 -10.30 -31.75 0.70
CA LYS A 265 -9.74 -32.69 -0.28
C LYS A 265 -8.30 -32.35 -0.69
N MET A 266 -7.90 -31.08 -0.58
CA MET A 266 -6.52 -30.66 -0.78
C MET A 266 -5.56 -31.07 0.36
N GLY A 267 -6.09 -31.68 1.45
CA GLY A 267 -5.36 -32.52 2.40
C GLY A 267 -3.98 -32.05 2.88
N ASN A 268 -3.92 -31.48 4.08
CA ASN A 268 -2.79 -31.54 5.03
C ASN A 268 -1.32 -31.45 4.51
N ASN A 269 -1.03 -30.67 3.47
CA ASN A 269 0.33 -30.17 3.20
C ASN A 269 0.66 -28.96 4.11
N GLY A 270 0.46 -29.16 5.42
CA GLY A 270 0.86 -28.23 6.48
C GLY A 270 2.35 -28.29 6.83
N GLY A 271 3.20 -28.80 5.95
CA GLY A 271 4.64 -28.88 6.10
C GLY A 271 5.34 -28.43 4.82
N ILE A 272 6.10 -27.34 4.93
CA ILE A 272 7.16 -26.85 4.05
C ILE A 272 7.27 -27.62 2.70
N GLN A 273 6.60 -27.12 1.66
CA GLN A 273 6.94 -27.43 0.27
C GLN A 273 7.27 -26.13 -0.46
N SER A 274 8.53 -26.06 -0.92
CA SER A 274 9.15 -25.10 -1.85
C SER A 274 8.42 -23.75 -2.04
N VAL A 275 8.99 -22.69 -1.46
CA VAL A 275 8.41 -21.34 -1.38
C VAL A 275 8.04 -20.71 -2.75
N ASN A 276 8.59 -21.18 -3.88
CA ASN A 276 8.34 -20.59 -5.21
C ASN A 276 7.12 -21.16 -5.96
N SER A 277 6.77 -22.44 -5.82
CA SER A 277 5.66 -23.04 -6.60
C SER A 277 4.29 -22.50 -6.18
N SER A 278 4.09 -22.23 -4.89
CA SER A 278 2.80 -21.75 -4.36
C SER A 278 2.54 -20.26 -4.65
N ALA A 279 3.57 -19.43 -4.80
CA ALA A 279 3.43 -18.00 -5.05
C ALA A 279 3.18 -17.70 -6.54
N LEU A 280 3.87 -18.40 -7.44
CA LEU A 280 3.60 -18.33 -8.88
C LEU A 280 2.22 -18.88 -9.22
N SER A 281 1.80 -19.99 -8.60
CA SER A 281 0.44 -20.51 -8.77
C SER A 281 -0.63 -19.47 -8.40
N ARG A 282 -0.39 -18.63 -7.38
CA ARG A 282 -1.29 -17.52 -7.03
C ARG A 282 -1.30 -16.42 -8.10
N LEU A 283 -0.15 -16.14 -8.72
CA LEU A 283 -0.06 -15.15 -9.80
C LEU A 283 -0.73 -15.64 -11.09
N VAL A 284 -0.65 -16.94 -11.38
CA VAL A 284 -1.41 -17.57 -12.47
C VAL A 284 -2.91 -17.39 -12.26
N ASN A 285 -3.40 -17.70 -11.05
CA ASN A 285 -4.81 -17.49 -10.70
C ASN A 285 -5.21 -16.01 -10.75
N TYR A 286 -4.33 -15.11 -10.29
CA TYR A 286 -4.55 -13.68 -10.37
C TYR A 286 -4.69 -13.20 -11.82
N ALA A 287 -3.81 -13.68 -12.72
CA ALA A 287 -3.89 -13.34 -14.14
C ALA A 287 -5.19 -13.87 -14.79
N GLU A 288 -5.66 -15.05 -14.37
CA GLU A 288 -6.94 -15.57 -14.82
C GLU A 288 -8.11 -14.71 -14.33
N GLN A 289 -8.16 -14.39 -13.03
CA GLN A 289 -9.26 -13.62 -12.44
C GLN A 289 -9.29 -12.16 -12.90
N LYS A 290 -8.13 -11.50 -12.92
CA LYS A 290 -8.03 -10.07 -13.22
C LYS A 290 -8.03 -9.77 -14.71
N TYR A 291 -7.32 -10.56 -15.52
CA TYR A 291 -7.14 -10.29 -16.95
C TYR A 291 -7.88 -11.29 -17.85
N GLY A 292 -8.48 -12.34 -17.29
CA GLY A 292 -9.13 -13.41 -18.06
C GLY A 292 -8.16 -14.36 -18.76
N ILE A 293 -6.89 -14.41 -18.33
CA ILE A 293 -5.83 -15.19 -18.97
C ILE A 293 -5.79 -16.59 -18.36
N LYS A 294 -6.38 -17.54 -19.06
CA LYS A 294 -6.35 -18.96 -18.66
C LYS A 294 -4.99 -19.56 -18.95
N ASN A 295 -4.48 -20.40 -18.04
CA ASN A 295 -3.23 -21.15 -18.21
C ASN A 295 -1.99 -20.28 -18.46
N ALA A 296 -1.86 -19.14 -17.77
CA ALA A 296 -0.61 -18.36 -17.81
C ALA A 296 0.58 -19.23 -17.39
N ASN A 297 1.62 -19.30 -18.23
CA ASN A 297 2.83 -20.06 -17.92
C ASN A 297 3.88 -19.15 -17.29
N LEU A 298 4.03 -19.28 -15.97
CA LEU A 298 4.99 -18.53 -15.15
C LEU A 298 5.95 -19.46 -14.41
N THR A 299 6.10 -20.69 -14.90
CA THR A 299 6.88 -21.73 -14.24
C THR A 299 8.35 -21.32 -14.14
N GLY A 300 8.96 -21.49 -12.96
CA GLY A 300 10.38 -21.22 -12.74
C GLY A 300 10.76 -19.75 -12.52
N LEU A 301 9.79 -18.84 -12.50
CA LEU A 301 10.02 -17.43 -12.20
C LEU A 301 10.04 -17.14 -10.68
N ASP A 302 10.68 -16.05 -10.28
CA ASP A 302 10.55 -15.46 -8.95
C ASP A 302 9.22 -14.68 -8.87
N ALA A 303 8.41 -15.03 -7.87
CA ALA A 303 7.08 -14.47 -7.74
C ALA A 303 7.08 -12.96 -7.40
N LYS A 304 8.13 -12.42 -6.77
CA LYS A 304 8.21 -10.97 -6.49
C LYS A 304 8.53 -10.18 -7.76
N ALA A 305 9.43 -10.70 -8.59
CA ALA A 305 9.75 -10.11 -9.90
C ALA A 305 8.49 -10.00 -10.78
N VAL A 306 7.69 -11.07 -10.86
CA VAL A 306 6.43 -11.06 -11.61
C VAL A 306 5.37 -10.14 -10.96
N LEU A 307 5.23 -10.20 -9.63
CA LEU A 307 4.23 -9.40 -8.90
C LEU A 307 4.44 -7.89 -9.08
N GLY A 308 5.69 -7.43 -9.11
CA GLY A 308 6.03 -6.02 -9.38
C GLY A 308 5.42 -5.54 -10.69
N ASN A 309 5.64 -6.31 -11.76
CA ASN A 309 5.10 -6.01 -13.08
C ASN A 309 3.56 -6.05 -13.10
N PHE A 310 2.91 -6.99 -12.42
CA PHE A 310 1.44 -6.97 -12.34
C PHE A 310 0.88 -5.71 -11.66
N ARG A 311 1.58 -5.16 -10.66
CA ARG A 311 1.17 -3.88 -10.05
C ARG A 311 1.26 -2.72 -11.04
N THR A 312 2.36 -2.65 -11.78
CA THR A 312 2.55 -1.62 -12.81
C THR A 312 1.51 -1.77 -13.92
N LEU A 313 1.24 -3.00 -14.38
CA LEU A 313 0.19 -3.29 -15.36
C LEU A 313 -1.20 -2.86 -14.89
N ASN A 314 -1.54 -3.07 -13.61
CA ASN A 314 -2.82 -2.61 -13.09
C ASN A 314 -2.96 -1.09 -13.11
N GLN A 315 -1.87 -0.38 -12.81
CA GLN A 315 -1.88 1.08 -12.88
C GLN A 315 -2.01 1.54 -14.33
N LEU A 316 -1.30 0.91 -15.27
CA LEU A 316 -1.42 1.18 -16.71
C LEU A 316 -2.85 0.94 -17.21
N LEU A 317 -3.47 -0.18 -16.86
CA LEU A 317 -4.86 -0.49 -17.26
C LEU A 317 -5.90 0.44 -16.58
N LYS A 318 -5.58 1.04 -15.44
CA LYS A 318 -6.42 2.09 -14.85
C LYS A 318 -6.34 3.38 -15.65
N ASP A 319 -5.16 3.72 -16.15
CA ASP A 319 -4.93 4.92 -16.94
C ASP A 319 -5.42 4.75 -18.40
N TYR A 320 -5.45 3.51 -18.89
CA TYR A 320 -5.89 3.12 -20.24
C TYR A 320 -6.89 1.95 -20.22
N PRO A 321 -8.12 2.16 -19.70
CA PRO A 321 -9.09 1.09 -19.48
C PRO A 321 -9.59 0.41 -20.75
N GLN A 322 -9.48 1.05 -21.92
CA GLN A 322 -9.88 0.47 -23.21
C GLN A 322 -8.98 -0.69 -23.68
N LEU A 323 -7.81 -0.85 -23.07
CA LEU A 323 -6.93 -2.00 -23.28
C LEU A 323 -7.21 -3.17 -22.32
N ASP A 324 -8.13 -3.03 -21.36
CA ASP A 324 -8.48 -4.11 -20.45
C ASP A 324 -9.01 -5.33 -21.22
N GLY A 325 -8.50 -6.50 -20.85
CA GLY A 325 -8.76 -7.75 -21.55
C GLY A 325 -8.09 -7.90 -22.92
N TYR A 326 -7.25 -6.98 -23.39
CA TYR A 326 -6.53 -7.13 -24.66
C TYR A 326 -5.39 -8.16 -24.58
N ILE A 327 -4.76 -8.30 -23.41
CA ILE A 327 -3.82 -9.39 -23.12
C ILE A 327 -4.63 -10.68 -22.92
N LYS A 328 -4.35 -11.71 -23.73
CA LYS A 328 -5.01 -13.02 -23.60
C LYS A 328 -4.06 -14.18 -23.35
N HIS A 329 -2.75 -13.96 -23.42
CA HIS A 329 -1.74 -14.99 -23.21
C HIS A 329 -0.55 -14.43 -22.42
N MET A 330 -0.08 -15.21 -21.45
CA MET A 330 1.16 -14.97 -20.69
C MET A 330 2.00 -16.24 -20.72
N ASP A 331 3.26 -16.13 -21.12
CA ASP A 331 4.15 -17.28 -21.33
C ASP A 331 5.63 -16.92 -21.10
N LEU A 332 6.54 -17.87 -21.35
CA LEU A 332 7.99 -17.67 -21.22
C LEU A 332 8.65 -17.45 -22.58
N SER A 333 9.66 -16.57 -22.63
CA SER A 333 10.47 -16.32 -23.84
C SER A 333 11.82 -15.74 -23.45
N ARG A 334 12.91 -16.16 -24.11
CA ARG A 334 14.25 -15.57 -23.91
C ARG A 334 14.51 -14.31 -24.76
N SER A 335 13.48 -13.80 -25.44
CA SER A 335 13.58 -12.57 -26.22
C SER A 335 13.42 -11.36 -25.31
N GLY A 336 14.48 -10.57 -25.16
CA GLY A 336 14.48 -9.41 -24.26
C GLY A 336 14.27 -9.82 -22.80
N ALA A 337 13.99 -8.84 -21.94
CA ALA A 337 13.59 -9.10 -20.55
C ALA A 337 12.11 -9.45 -20.44
N MET A 338 11.28 -8.74 -21.20
CA MET A 338 9.91 -9.09 -21.50
C MET A 338 9.68 -8.91 -23.01
N ALA A 339 8.54 -9.39 -23.51
CA ALA A 339 8.09 -9.07 -24.86
C ALA A 339 6.56 -9.10 -24.95
N ALA A 340 5.97 -8.13 -25.65
CA ALA A 340 4.56 -8.06 -25.99
C ALA A 340 4.38 -8.02 -27.51
N GLY A 341 3.58 -8.96 -28.04
CA GLY A 341 3.31 -9.04 -29.48
C GLY A 341 1.85 -9.30 -29.79
N PRO A 342 1.29 -8.67 -30.84
CA PRO A 342 -0.07 -8.96 -31.30
C PRO A 342 -0.16 -10.35 -31.93
N SER A 343 -1.33 -10.97 -31.81
CA SER A 343 -1.69 -12.11 -32.65
C SER A 343 -1.69 -11.70 -34.13
N LYS A 344 -1.60 -12.67 -35.05
CA LYS A 344 -1.65 -12.42 -36.51
C LYS A 344 -2.83 -11.55 -36.95
N ASN A 345 -3.96 -11.61 -36.22
CA ASN A 345 -5.16 -10.82 -36.50
C ASN A 345 -5.33 -9.57 -35.62
N PHE A 346 -4.34 -9.24 -34.78
CA PHE A 346 -4.33 -8.11 -33.84
C PHE A 346 -5.47 -8.11 -32.81
N GLN A 347 -6.17 -9.23 -32.64
CA GLN A 347 -7.30 -9.31 -31.69
C GLN A 347 -6.87 -9.52 -30.24
N ARG A 348 -5.63 -9.94 -30.00
CA ARG A 348 -5.09 -10.18 -28.66
C ARG A 348 -3.57 -9.94 -28.61
N ILE A 349 -3.07 -9.69 -27.42
CA ILE A 349 -1.64 -9.62 -27.10
C ILE A 349 -1.20 -10.91 -26.40
N LYS A 350 0.01 -11.39 -26.77
CA LYS A 350 0.80 -12.33 -25.97
C LYS A 350 1.90 -11.55 -25.27
N LEU A 351 1.95 -11.65 -23.94
CA LEU A 351 3.00 -11.12 -23.10
C LEU A 351 3.93 -12.27 -22.68
N THR A 352 5.25 -12.05 -22.66
CA THR A 352 6.21 -13.06 -22.23
C THR A 352 7.25 -12.54 -21.26
N PHE A 353 7.71 -13.43 -20.38
CA PHE A 353 8.72 -13.18 -19.36
C PHE A 353 9.99 -13.98 -19.67
N ASN A 354 11.16 -13.37 -19.51
CA ASN A 354 12.42 -14.09 -19.66
C ASN A 354 12.76 -14.90 -18.42
N PRO A 355 12.75 -16.25 -18.47
CA PRO A 355 13.01 -17.06 -17.29
C PRO A 355 14.44 -16.93 -16.77
N ASP A 356 15.40 -16.57 -17.62
CA ASP A 356 16.80 -16.43 -17.20
C ASP A 356 16.98 -15.16 -16.36
N LEU A 357 16.15 -14.12 -16.57
CA LEU A 357 16.16 -12.90 -15.76
C LEU A 357 15.13 -12.97 -14.62
N PHE A 358 13.91 -13.40 -14.91
CA PHE A 358 12.82 -13.39 -13.94
C PHE A 358 12.89 -14.52 -12.90
N SER A 359 13.82 -15.46 -12.99
CA SER A 359 13.97 -16.56 -12.01
C SER A 359 14.60 -16.13 -10.68
N ASP A 360 15.37 -15.04 -10.65
CA ASP A 360 15.95 -14.46 -9.44
C ASP A 360 15.83 -12.93 -9.45
N LEU A 361 15.19 -12.37 -8.42
CA LEU A 361 14.95 -10.93 -8.33
C LEU A 361 16.24 -10.11 -8.20
N SER A 362 17.28 -10.66 -7.57
CA SER A 362 18.56 -9.97 -7.37
C SER A 362 19.33 -9.87 -8.68
N ASP A 363 19.36 -10.95 -9.46
CA ASP A 363 19.97 -10.96 -10.79
C ASP A 363 19.21 -10.04 -11.74
N PHE A 364 17.86 -10.06 -11.68
CA PHE A 364 17.08 -9.13 -12.50
C PHE A 364 17.33 -7.67 -12.11
N LYS A 365 17.44 -7.39 -10.81
CA LYS A 365 17.78 -6.04 -10.33
C LYS A 365 19.14 -5.61 -10.86
N LYS A 366 20.14 -6.49 -10.83
CA LYS A 366 21.46 -6.21 -11.38
C LYS A 366 21.40 -5.89 -12.87
N TYR A 367 20.62 -6.65 -13.65
CA TYR A 367 20.38 -6.37 -15.06
C TYR A 367 19.79 -4.95 -15.27
N CYS A 368 18.77 -4.58 -14.50
CA CYS A 368 18.18 -3.24 -14.57
C CYS A 368 19.19 -2.15 -14.21
N ASP A 369 19.93 -2.32 -13.12
CA ASP A 369 20.94 -1.36 -12.66
C ASP A 369 22.05 -1.17 -13.72
N ASP A 370 22.53 -2.26 -14.33
CA ASP A 370 23.55 -2.24 -15.39
C ASP A 370 23.02 -1.58 -16.67
N SER A 371 21.76 -1.85 -17.04
CA SER A 371 21.11 -1.24 -18.22
C SER A 371 20.95 0.28 -18.07
N VAL A 372 20.47 0.74 -16.90
CA VAL A 372 20.35 2.17 -16.59
C VAL A 372 21.73 2.84 -16.58
N LYS A 373 22.73 2.20 -15.97
CA LYS A 373 24.10 2.74 -15.93
C LYS A 373 24.71 2.92 -17.32
N GLN A 374 24.34 2.06 -18.27
CA GLN A 374 24.78 2.13 -19.66
C GLN A 374 23.90 3.06 -20.51
N HIS A 375 22.88 3.68 -19.91
CA HIS A 375 21.85 4.45 -20.61
C HIS A 375 21.14 3.62 -21.70
N PHE A 376 21.13 2.29 -21.56
CA PHE A 376 20.46 1.41 -22.52
C PHE A 376 18.94 1.52 -22.36
N ASN A 377 18.44 1.48 -21.13
CA ASN A 377 17.05 1.81 -20.77
C ASN A 377 16.98 3.15 -19.99
N PRO A 378 15.78 3.74 -19.80
CA PRO A 378 15.64 5.05 -19.20
C PRO A 378 15.95 5.01 -17.70
N ASP A 379 16.33 6.17 -17.16
CA ASP A 379 16.52 6.36 -15.73
C ASP A 379 15.30 5.86 -14.94
N GLY A 380 15.52 5.19 -13.81
CA GLY A 380 14.43 4.73 -12.94
C GLY A 380 13.76 3.41 -13.39
N LEU A 381 14.29 2.71 -14.40
CA LEU A 381 13.94 1.30 -14.65
C LEU A 381 14.20 0.47 -13.37
N THR A 382 13.22 -0.37 -13.01
CA THR A 382 13.34 -1.36 -11.94
C THR A 382 12.72 -2.69 -12.39
N PRO A 383 13.01 -3.81 -11.70
CA PRO A 383 12.34 -5.08 -11.96
C PRO A 383 10.81 -4.99 -11.98
N GLU A 384 10.21 -4.06 -11.23
CA GLU A 384 8.76 -3.92 -11.10
C GLU A 384 8.07 -3.14 -12.21
N ASN A 385 8.79 -2.31 -12.96
CA ASN A 385 8.17 -1.37 -13.90
C ASN A 385 8.49 -1.64 -15.38
N ILE A 386 9.33 -2.62 -15.69
CA ILE A 386 9.73 -2.94 -17.07
C ILE A 386 8.53 -3.23 -17.99
N ILE A 387 7.44 -3.79 -17.46
CA ILE A 387 6.20 -4.03 -18.23
C ILE A 387 5.58 -2.75 -18.83
N ALA A 388 5.93 -1.56 -18.34
CA ALA A 388 5.49 -0.31 -18.93
C ALA A 388 6.03 -0.13 -20.36
N HIS A 389 7.26 -0.61 -20.61
CA HIS A 389 7.82 -0.70 -21.96
C HIS A 389 6.90 -1.55 -22.86
N GLU A 390 6.60 -2.78 -22.42
CA GLU A 390 5.72 -3.71 -23.14
C GLU A 390 4.32 -3.14 -23.37
N PHE A 391 3.83 -2.34 -22.44
CA PHE A 391 2.55 -1.67 -22.57
C PHE A 391 2.55 -0.64 -23.71
N GLY A 392 3.67 0.03 -24.00
CA GLY A 392 3.79 0.90 -25.17
C GLY A 392 3.61 0.13 -26.49
N HIS A 393 4.19 -1.06 -26.62
CA HIS A 393 3.92 -1.95 -27.76
C HIS A 393 2.45 -2.40 -27.81
N MET A 394 1.82 -2.63 -26.66
CA MET A 394 0.38 -2.92 -26.60
C MET A 394 -0.49 -1.76 -27.10
N ILE A 395 -0.14 -0.52 -26.75
CA ILE A 395 -0.80 0.68 -27.26
C ILE A 395 -0.72 0.71 -28.79
N GLU A 396 0.47 0.56 -29.36
CA GLU A 396 0.63 0.57 -30.81
C GLU A 396 -0.22 -0.51 -31.49
N ALA A 397 -0.18 -1.74 -30.97
CA ALA A 397 -0.96 -2.84 -31.51
C ALA A 397 -2.48 -2.57 -31.45
N TYR A 398 -2.94 -1.99 -30.34
CA TYR A 398 -4.34 -1.61 -30.15
C TYR A 398 -4.78 -0.52 -31.14
N LEU A 399 -3.93 0.50 -31.34
CA LEU A 399 -4.21 1.57 -32.29
C LEU A 399 -4.20 1.06 -33.73
N ILE A 400 -3.27 0.18 -34.11
CA ILE A 400 -3.26 -0.47 -35.43
C ILE A 400 -4.53 -1.30 -35.64
N LYS A 401 -4.95 -2.07 -34.63
CA LYS A 401 -6.18 -2.85 -34.66
C LYS A 401 -7.39 -1.97 -35.00
N ASN A 402 -7.49 -0.80 -34.38
CA ASN A 402 -8.67 0.06 -34.49
C ASN A 402 -8.63 1.02 -35.69
N ASN A 403 -7.44 1.46 -36.11
CA ASN A 403 -7.31 2.49 -37.15
C ASN A 403 -6.94 1.96 -38.53
N ILE A 404 -6.48 0.70 -38.64
CA ILE A 404 -6.03 0.13 -39.91
C ILE A 404 -6.92 -1.05 -40.28
N THR A 405 -7.45 -1.02 -41.50
CA THR A 405 -8.29 -2.09 -42.05
C THR A 405 -7.47 -3.08 -42.87
N GLY A 406 -7.84 -4.36 -42.79
CA GLY A 406 -7.15 -5.45 -43.51
C GLY A 406 -5.93 -6.02 -42.77
N LEU A 407 -5.85 -7.36 -42.71
CA LEU A 407 -4.80 -8.06 -41.95
C LEU A 407 -3.38 -7.79 -42.48
N HIS A 408 -3.23 -7.74 -43.81
CA HIS A 408 -1.95 -7.45 -44.45
C HIS A 408 -1.47 -6.03 -44.12
N ASN A 409 -2.36 -5.04 -44.17
CA ASN A 409 -2.04 -3.65 -43.87
C ASN A 409 -1.66 -3.47 -42.40
N ARG A 410 -2.37 -4.12 -41.47
CA ARG A 410 -2.02 -4.11 -40.04
C ARG A 410 -0.62 -4.69 -39.79
N ALA A 411 -0.31 -5.83 -40.39
CA ALA A 411 1.01 -6.44 -40.26
C ALA A 411 2.12 -5.57 -40.86
N ASN A 412 1.85 -4.91 -41.99
CA ASN A 412 2.80 -3.97 -42.59
C ASN A 412 3.00 -2.71 -41.74
N ALA A 413 1.92 -2.18 -41.15
CA ALA A 413 1.98 -1.01 -40.27
C ALA A 413 2.80 -1.30 -39.01
N TRP A 414 2.60 -2.48 -38.40
CA TRP A 414 3.41 -2.92 -37.26
C TRP A 414 4.89 -3.05 -37.63
N ARG A 415 5.20 -3.72 -38.75
CA ARG A 415 6.60 -3.88 -39.21
C ARG A 415 7.28 -2.55 -39.49
N ARG A 416 6.53 -1.53 -39.91
CA ARG A 416 7.03 -0.20 -40.24
C ARG A 416 6.91 0.80 -39.09
N CYS A 417 6.46 0.38 -37.92
CA CYS A 417 6.19 1.26 -36.77
C CYS A 417 5.29 2.46 -37.13
N ALA A 418 4.34 2.28 -38.05
CA ALA A 418 3.70 3.41 -38.75
C ALA A 418 2.85 4.30 -37.82
N ILE A 419 2.21 3.71 -36.80
CA ILE A 419 1.43 4.47 -35.82
C ILE A 419 2.37 5.11 -34.79
N ALA A 420 3.37 4.36 -34.29
CA ALA A 420 4.35 4.89 -33.37
C ALA A 420 5.12 6.07 -33.96
N GLU A 421 5.54 5.99 -35.23
CA GLU A 421 6.23 7.07 -35.94
C GLU A 421 5.40 8.36 -35.92
N LYS A 422 4.11 8.26 -36.24
CA LYS A 422 3.24 9.43 -36.27
C LYS A 422 3.11 10.06 -34.87
N ILE A 423 2.85 9.24 -33.85
CA ILE A 423 2.75 9.70 -32.46
C ILE A 423 4.04 10.38 -32.00
N VAL A 424 5.19 9.76 -32.26
CA VAL A 424 6.50 10.27 -31.85
C VAL A 424 6.82 11.59 -32.54
N ARG A 425 6.56 11.70 -33.85
CA ARG A 425 6.78 12.95 -34.61
C ARG A 425 5.84 14.07 -34.17
N ASP A 426 4.57 13.76 -33.96
CA ASP A 426 3.58 14.73 -33.49
C ASP A 426 3.95 15.23 -32.08
N ALA A 427 4.39 14.32 -31.19
CA ALA A 427 4.89 14.67 -29.86
C ALA A 427 6.16 15.54 -29.92
N ALA A 428 7.12 15.18 -30.78
CA ALA A 428 8.37 15.93 -30.93
C ALA A 428 8.15 17.35 -31.45
N SER A 429 7.14 17.57 -32.30
CA SER A 429 6.77 18.93 -32.75
C SER A 429 6.25 19.85 -31.63
N GLN A 430 5.86 19.27 -30.49
CA GLN A 430 5.34 19.96 -29.31
C GLN A 430 6.41 20.17 -28.21
N VAL A 431 7.64 19.69 -28.43
CA VAL A 431 8.78 19.85 -27.51
C VAL A 431 9.36 21.25 -27.63
N THR A 432 9.68 21.87 -26.49
CA THR A 432 10.14 23.27 -26.42
C THR A 432 11.66 23.44 -26.50
N SER A 433 12.43 22.38 -26.26
CA SER A 433 13.90 22.43 -26.25
C SER A 433 14.56 22.70 -27.62
N GLY A 434 13.83 22.56 -28.73
CA GLY A 434 14.34 22.77 -30.09
C GLY A 434 15.37 21.75 -30.56
N LYS A 435 15.58 20.65 -29.82
CA LYS A 435 16.55 19.60 -30.16
C LYS A 435 16.06 18.72 -31.32
N PRO A 436 16.96 18.20 -32.17
CA PRO A 436 16.64 17.19 -33.18
C PRO A 436 15.99 15.93 -32.59
N LEU A 437 15.13 15.25 -33.36
CA LEU A 437 14.37 14.09 -32.90
C LEU A 437 15.26 12.93 -32.42
N ASP A 438 16.35 12.65 -33.13
CA ASP A 438 17.33 11.64 -32.74
C ASP A 438 17.96 11.93 -31.37
N VAL A 439 18.25 13.20 -31.09
CA VAL A 439 18.74 13.66 -29.78
C VAL A 439 17.66 13.49 -28.71
N LEU A 440 16.41 13.85 -29.01
CA LEU A 440 15.29 13.68 -28.08
C LEU A 440 15.01 12.21 -27.74
N CYS A 441 15.10 11.31 -28.72
CA CYS A 441 15.00 9.86 -28.50
C CYS A 441 16.17 9.39 -27.62
N MET A 442 17.40 9.81 -27.94
CA MET A 442 18.60 9.46 -27.16
C MET A 442 18.52 9.93 -25.71
N GLU A 443 17.85 11.06 -25.43
CA GLU A 443 17.64 11.53 -24.06
C GLU A 443 16.75 10.61 -23.22
N ILE A 444 15.84 9.86 -23.85
CA ILE A 444 15.03 8.83 -23.20
C ILE A 444 15.94 7.64 -22.86
N SER A 445 16.55 7.02 -23.87
CA SER A 445 17.51 5.93 -23.73
C SER A 445 18.19 5.61 -25.06
N ASN A 446 19.30 4.86 -25.05
CA ASN A 446 19.88 4.33 -26.29
C ASN A 446 18.90 3.38 -26.99
N TYR A 447 18.12 2.59 -26.24
CA TYR A 447 17.17 1.65 -26.81
C TYR A 447 16.03 2.35 -27.56
N ALA A 448 15.60 3.53 -27.08
CA ALA A 448 14.61 4.36 -27.75
C ALA A 448 15.03 4.80 -29.17
N THR A 449 16.32 4.75 -29.51
CA THR A 449 16.83 5.15 -30.84
C THR A 449 16.74 4.04 -31.88
N THR A 450 16.35 2.82 -31.49
CA THR A 450 16.28 1.64 -32.37
C THR A 450 15.27 1.82 -33.50
N ASP A 451 14.03 2.17 -33.14
CA ASP A 451 12.96 2.55 -34.05
C ASP A 451 11.86 3.31 -33.29
N PHE A 452 10.82 3.73 -34.00
CA PHE A 452 9.73 4.49 -33.39
C PHE A 452 8.86 3.68 -32.42
N SER A 453 8.74 2.36 -32.60
CA SER A 453 8.02 1.49 -31.66
C SER A 453 8.77 1.43 -30.34
N GLU A 454 10.10 1.29 -30.40
CA GLU A 454 10.97 1.33 -29.22
C GLU A 454 10.98 2.71 -28.57
N THR A 455 10.98 3.81 -29.35
CA THR A 455 10.82 5.16 -28.78
C THR A 455 9.51 5.29 -27.98
N LEU A 456 8.40 4.81 -28.55
CA LEU A 456 7.09 4.83 -27.89
C LEU A 456 7.09 3.97 -26.62
N ALA A 457 7.66 2.76 -26.67
CA ALA A 457 7.74 1.85 -25.54
C ALA A 457 8.61 2.42 -24.40
N GLU A 458 9.80 2.92 -24.71
CA GLU A 458 10.70 3.53 -23.75
C GLU A 458 10.13 4.81 -23.14
N ALA A 459 9.35 5.60 -23.89
CA ALA A 459 8.62 6.75 -23.37
C ALA A 459 7.58 6.36 -22.29
N PHE A 460 6.90 5.22 -22.46
CA PHE A 460 6.01 4.69 -21.42
C PHE A 460 6.80 4.26 -20.18
N LEU A 461 7.91 3.56 -20.36
CA LEU A 461 8.77 3.17 -19.24
C LEU A 461 9.27 4.40 -18.47
N ASP A 462 9.84 5.39 -19.17
CA ASP A 462 10.32 6.64 -18.58
C ASP A 462 9.21 7.39 -17.84
N TYR A 463 8.03 7.55 -18.45
CA TYR A 463 6.89 8.21 -17.79
C TYR A 463 6.42 7.47 -16.53
N TYR A 464 6.32 6.14 -16.56
CA TYR A 464 5.84 5.39 -15.40
C TYR A 464 6.90 5.26 -14.30
N ALA A 465 8.18 5.34 -14.64
CA ALA A 465 9.29 5.43 -13.69
C ALA A 465 9.40 6.83 -13.05
N ASN A 466 9.37 7.89 -13.86
CA ASN A 466 9.77 9.23 -13.44
C ASN A 466 8.61 10.24 -13.31
N LYS A 467 7.42 9.91 -13.81
CA LYS A 467 6.23 10.77 -13.79
C LYS A 467 6.54 12.15 -14.37
N LYS A 468 6.30 13.23 -13.61
CA LYS A 468 6.57 14.61 -14.05
C LYS A 468 8.04 14.92 -14.31
N LYS A 469 8.96 14.03 -13.90
CA LYS A 469 10.41 14.15 -14.13
C LYS A 469 10.89 13.37 -15.36
N ALA A 470 9.98 12.68 -16.07
CA ALA A 470 10.30 12.03 -17.33
C ALA A 470 10.79 13.04 -18.36
N LYS A 471 11.49 12.57 -19.39
CA LYS A 471 12.00 13.42 -20.47
C LYS A 471 10.83 14.11 -21.18
N GLU A 472 11.11 15.30 -21.72
CA GLU A 472 10.08 16.14 -22.33
C GLU A 472 9.38 15.40 -23.49
N LEU A 473 10.13 14.68 -24.32
CA LEU A 473 9.56 13.86 -25.40
C LEU A 473 8.64 12.77 -24.84
N SER A 474 9.03 12.06 -23.77
CA SER A 474 8.18 11.04 -23.13
C SER A 474 6.87 11.62 -22.63
N LEU A 475 6.90 12.79 -21.99
CA LEU A 475 5.68 13.49 -21.53
C LEU A 475 4.76 13.83 -22.72
N LYS A 476 5.32 14.32 -23.82
CA LYS A 476 4.56 14.65 -25.04
C LYS A 476 4.01 13.41 -25.74
N ILE A 477 4.73 12.31 -25.76
CA ILE A 477 4.24 11.03 -26.30
C ILE A 477 3.02 10.54 -25.50
N ILE A 478 3.06 10.61 -24.17
CA ILE A 478 1.91 10.22 -23.32
C ILE A 478 0.70 11.13 -23.54
N GLU A 479 0.91 12.44 -23.72
CA GLU A 479 -0.15 13.38 -24.08
C GLU A 479 -0.74 13.05 -25.46
N GLU A 480 0.10 12.73 -26.44
CA GLU A 480 -0.31 12.43 -27.80
C GLU A 480 -1.10 11.12 -27.88
N VAL A 481 -0.64 10.05 -27.22
CA VAL A 481 -1.36 8.76 -27.16
C VAL A 481 -2.78 8.92 -26.63
N LYS A 482 -3.00 9.79 -25.63
CA LYS A 482 -4.35 10.05 -25.09
C LYS A 482 -5.29 10.73 -26.09
N LYS A 483 -4.78 11.36 -27.15
CA LYS A 483 -5.61 11.93 -28.23
C LYS A 483 -6.08 10.87 -29.21
N TRP A 484 -5.35 9.76 -29.31
CA TRP A 484 -5.67 8.63 -30.19
C TRP A 484 -6.65 7.61 -29.59
N LEU A 485 -6.90 7.73 -28.29
CA LEU A 485 -7.53 6.74 -27.43
C LEU A 485 -8.81 7.29 -26.79
#